data_AF-A0A5R2MUS3-F1
#
_entry.id   AF-A0A5R2MUS3-F1
#
_cell.length_a   1.000
_cell.length_b   1.000
_cell.length_c   1.000
_cell.angle_alpha   90.00
_cell.angle_beta   90.00
_cell.angle_gamma   90.00
#
_symmetry.space_group_name_H-M   'P 1'
#
loop_
_entity.id
_entity.type
_entity.pdbx_description
1 polymer ?
#
loop_
_entity_poly.entity_id
_entity_poly.type
_entity_poly.pdbx_seq_one_letter_code
_entity_poly.pdbx_strand_id
1 'polypeptide(L)'
;RIADLSEFAADLARFLVALRYVDATDGPAPGQHNFFRGGPLTVYDGETRQAISALGNRIDTGAATAVWEIALAAAWEGPSVWFHGDVSRGNLRVDKGR
;
A
#
# COMPACT_ATOMS: atom_id res chain seq x y z
N ARG A 1 6.34 23.78 0.80
CA ARG A 1 7.30 23.19 1.76
C ARG A 1 6.53 22.86 3.02
N ILE A 2 6.70 21.65 3.57
CA ILE A 2 6.08 21.29 4.85
C ILE A 2 6.77 22.11 5.95
N ALA A 3 5.98 22.82 6.76
CA ALA A 3 6.48 23.69 7.82
C ALA A 3 6.84 22.90 9.08
N ASP A 4 5.98 21.93 9.43
CA ASP A 4 6.12 21.02 10.57
C ASP A 4 5.81 19.58 10.11
N LEU A 5 6.79 18.68 10.24
CA LEU A 5 6.65 17.28 9.80
C LEU A 5 5.72 16.47 10.71
N SER A 6 5.65 16.79 11.99
CA SER A 6 4.79 16.10 12.95
C SER A 6 3.33 16.48 12.74
N GLU A 7 3.05 17.77 12.52
CA GLU A 7 1.71 18.23 12.17
C GLU A 7 1.25 17.61 10.85
N PHE A 8 2.09 17.65 9.82
CA PHE A 8 1.78 17.05 8.52
C PHE A 8 1.53 15.54 8.62
N ALA A 9 2.33 14.80 9.39
CA ALA A 9 2.10 13.37 9.61
C ALA A 9 0.75 13.10 10.29
N ALA A 10 0.37 13.92 11.28
CA ALA A 10 -0.92 13.80 11.94
C ALA A 10 -2.08 14.12 10.98
N ASP A 11 -1.93 15.12 10.12
CA ASP A 11 -2.92 15.50 9.11
C ASP A 11 -3.12 14.41 8.07
N LEU A 12 -2.02 13.89 7.53
CA LEU A 12 -2.04 12.78 6.57
C LEU A 12 -2.67 11.53 7.19
N ALA A 13 -2.35 11.22 8.45
CA ALA A 13 -2.98 10.11 9.15
C ALA A 13 -4.50 10.30 9.27
N ARG A 14 -4.96 11.52 9.64
CA ARG A 14 -6.40 11.82 9.72
C ARG A 14 -7.09 11.68 8.37
N PHE A 15 -6.45 12.13 7.29
CA PHE A 15 -6.97 11.94 5.93
C PHE A 15 -7.11 10.46 5.56
N LEU A 16 -6.06 9.65 5.79
CA LEU A 16 -6.07 8.23 5.44
C LEU A 16 -7.09 7.43 6.27
N VAL A 17 -7.24 7.78 7.55
CA VAL A 17 -8.28 7.20 8.41
C VAL A 17 -9.66 7.59 7.91
N ALA A 18 -9.90 8.87 7.61
CA ALA A 18 -11.18 9.33 7.09
C ALA A 18 -11.53 8.61 5.77
N LEU A 19 -10.57 8.50 4.85
CA LEU A 19 -10.73 7.74 3.60
C LEU A 19 -11.16 6.29 3.88
N ARG A 20 -10.49 5.61 4.82
CA ARG A 20 -10.79 4.22 5.17
C ARG A 20 -12.21 4.00 5.71
N TYR A 21 -12.82 5.03 6.31
CA TYR A 21 -14.17 4.96 6.89
C TYR A 21 -15.29 5.43 5.94
N VAL A 22 -14.96 5.87 4.72
CA VAL A 22 -15.97 6.12 3.69
C VAL A 22 -16.62 4.79 3.29
N ASP A 23 -17.94 4.79 3.08
CA ASP A 23 -18.67 3.61 2.61
C ASP A 23 -18.12 3.12 1.27
N ALA A 24 -17.78 1.84 1.22
CA ALA A 24 -17.16 1.17 0.07
C ALA A 24 -18.09 0.14 -0.59
N THR A 25 -19.35 0.05 -0.17
CA THR A 25 -20.32 -0.96 -0.62
C THR A 25 -20.40 -1.08 -2.15
N ASP A 26 -20.41 0.05 -2.86
CA ASP A 26 -20.54 0.10 -4.33
C ASP A 26 -19.22 0.45 -5.05
N GLY A 27 -18.08 0.34 -4.35
CA GLY A 27 -16.77 0.57 -4.95
C GLY A 27 -16.37 -0.52 -5.95
N PRO A 28 -15.54 -0.22 -6.97
CA PRO A 28 -15.02 -1.24 -7.87
C PRO A 28 -14.10 -2.20 -7.11
N ALA A 29 -14.27 -3.50 -7.35
CA ALA A 29 -13.34 -4.51 -6.84
C ALA A 29 -11.94 -4.32 -7.45
N PRO A 30 -10.86 -4.75 -6.76
CA PRO A 30 -9.51 -4.75 -7.32
C PRO A 30 -9.44 -5.47 -8.67
N GLY A 31 -8.69 -4.90 -9.63
CA GLY A 31 -8.59 -5.47 -10.97
C GLY A 31 -7.52 -4.79 -11.84
N GLN A 32 -7.43 -5.16 -13.12
CA GLN A 32 -6.41 -4.63 -14.02
C GLN A 32 -6.36 -3.09 -14.05
N HIS A 33 -7.51 -2.43 -13.95
CA HIS A 33 -7.62 -0.96 -13.95
C HIS A 33 -6.87 -0.28 -12.79
N ASN A 34 -6.64 -0.97 -11.67
CA ASN A 34 -5.87 -0.47 -10.52
C ASN A 34 -4.62 -1.33 -10.22
N PHE A 35 -4.23 -2.18 -11.18
CA PHE A 35 -3.17 -3.18 -11.04
C PHE A 35 -3.42 -4.20 -9.93
N PHE A 36 -4.68 -4.48 -9.57
CA PHE A 36 -5.08 -5.38 -8.48
C PHE A 36 -4.68 -4.89 -7.07
N ARG A 37 -4.41 -3.59 -6.91
CA ARG A 37 -4.20 -3.02 -5.56
C ARG A 37 -5.44 -3.25 -4.70
N GLY A 38 -5.22 -3.71 -3.46
CA GLY A 38 -6.27 -4.04 -2.50
C GLY A 38 -6.85 -5.44 -2.66
N GLY A 39 -6.39 -6.21 -3.66
CA GLY A 39 -6.71 -7.62 -3.83
C GLY A 39 -5.64 -8.55 -3.20
N PRO A 40 -5.77 -9.87 -3.42
CA PRO A 40 -4.82 -10.85 -2.93
C PRO A 40 -3.40 -10.62 -3.46
N LEU A 41 -2.38 -10.74 -2.59
CA LEU A 41 -0.98 -10.59 -2.97
C LEU A 41 -0.48 -11.65 -3.95
N THR A 42 -1.19 -12.78 -4.07
CA THR A 42 -0.87 -13.87 -5.01
C THR A 42 -0.79 -13.41 -6.45
N VAL A 43 -1.48 -12.31 -6.82
CA VAL A 43 -1.36 -11.67 -8.14
C VAL A 43 0.08 -11.29 -8.46
N TYR A 44 0.87 -10.87 -7.46
CA TYR A 44 2.25 -10.41 -7.63
C TYR A 44 3.29 -11.48 -7.30
N ASP A 45 2.89 -12.72 -6.99
CA ASP A 45 3.82 -13.73 -6.47
C ASP A 45 4.96 -14.03 -7.44
N GLY A 46 4.62 -14.29 -8.70
CA GLY A 46 5.61 -14.55 -9.74
C GLY A 46 6.61 -13.40 -9.93
N GLU A 47 6.09 -12.16 -10.07
CA GLU A 47 6.92 -10.97 -10.27
C GLU A 47 7.80 -10.66 -9.05
N THR A 48 7.27 -10.85 -7.84
CA THR A 48 8.02 -10.60 -6.61
C THR A 48 9.17 -11.59 -6.45
N ARG A 49 8.93 -12.89 -6.70
CA ARG A 49 9.99 -13.91 -6.67
C ARG A 49 11.06 -13.66 -7.73
N GLN A 50 10.66 -13.24 -8.94
CA GLN A 50 11.60 -12.84 -9.98
C GLN A 50 12.45 -11.64 -9.54
N ALA A 51 11.84 -10.62 -8.93
CA ALA A 51 12.56 -9.46 -8.43
C ALA A 51 13.54 -9.81 -7.31
N ILE A 52 13.16 -10.65 -6.34
CA ILE A 52 14.06 -11.13 -5.28
C ILE A 52 15.26 -11.85 -5.89
N SER A 53 15.03 -12.76 -6.85
CA SER A 53 16.08 -13.47 -7.57
C SER A 53 17.02 -12.52 -8.32
N ALA A 54 16.47 -11.55 -9.05
CA ALA A 54 17.23 -10.55 -9.81
C ALA A 54 18.01 -9.56 -8.93
N LEU A 55 17.57 -9.32 -7.69
CA LEU A 55 18.31 -8.51 -6.73
C LEU A 55 19.52 -9.28 -6.18
N GLY A 56 19.41 -10.60 -6.01
CA GLY A 56 20.52 -11.47 -5.63
C GLY A 56 21.22 -10.97 -4.36
N ASN A 57 22.55 -10.90 -4.40
CA ASN A 57 23.37 -10.47 -3.25
C ASN A 57 23.24 -8.97 -2.88
N ARG A 58 22.41 -8.18 -3.57
CA ARG A 58 22.16 -6.78 -3.20
C ARG A 58 21.23 -6.63 -2.00
N ILE A 59 20.50 -7.69 -1.66
CA ILE A 59 19.62 -7.76 -0.50
C ILE A 59 19.79 -9.10 0.21
N ASP A 60 19.24 -9.23 1.41
CA ASP A 60 19.00 -10.52 2.03
C ASP A 60 17.79 -11.19 1.37
N THR A 61 18.04 -12.04 0.37
CA THR A 61 16.97 -12.75 -0.37
C THR A 61 16.22 -13.75 0.49
N GLY A 62 16.86 -14.33 1.50
CA GLY A 62 16.24 -15.25 2.44
C GLY A 62 15.22 -14.54 3.33
N ALA A 63 15.61 -13.40 3.92
CA ALA A 63 14.71 -12.56 4.71
C ALA A 63 13.57 -11.99 3.86
N ALA A 64 13.87 -11.50 2.64
CA ALA A 64 12.84 -10.98 1.75
C ALA A 64 11.81 -12.05 1.36
N THR A 65 12.26 -13.28 1.05
CA THR A 65 11.37 -14.40 0.74
C THR A 65 10.53 -14.78 1.96
N ALA A 66 11.13 -14.84 3.15
CA ALA A 66 10.40 -15.16 4.38
C ALA A 66 9.27 -14.16 4.69
N VAL A 67 9.54 -12.86 4.56
CA VAL A 67 8.49 -11.82 4.72
C VAL A 67 7.40 -11.98 3.65
N TRP A 68 7.78 -12.31 2.42
CA TRP A 68 6.82 -12.53 1.34
C TRP A 68 5.90 -13.72 1.60
N GLU A 69 6.43 -14.87 2.06
CA GLU A 69 5.60 -16.03 2.42
C GLU A 69 4.61 -15.72 3.54
N ILE A 70 5.05 -14.96 4.56
CA ILE A 70 4.17 -14.51 5.64
C ILE A 70 3.05 -13.61 5.09
N ALA A 71 3.40 -12.70 4.18
CA ALA A 71 2.43 -11.80 3.56
C ALA A 71 1.42 -12.55 2.68
N LEU A 72 1.84 -13.56 1.93
CA LEU A 72 0.94 -14.41 1.13
C LEU A 72 -0.04 -15.22 1.99
N ALA A 73 0.38 -15.64 3.18
CA ALA A 73 -0.45 -16.38 4.12
C ALA A 73 -1.44 -15.48 4.89
N ALA A 74 -1.22 -14.16 4.91
CA ALA A 74 -2.08 -13.23 5.61
C ALA A 74 -3.38 -12.96 4.84
N ALA A 75 -4.52 -13.16 5.51
CA ALA A 75 -5.84 -12.88 4.94
C ALA A 75 -6.44 -11.58 5.51
N TRP A 76 -7.20 -10.87 4.68
CA TRP A 76 -8.06 -9.78 5.13
C TRP A 76 -9.46 -10.33 5.39
N GLU A 77 -9.92 -10.25 6.64
CA GLU A 77 -11.23 -10.76 7.07
C GLU A 77 -12.27 -9.65 7.30
N GLY A 78 -11.86 -8.38 7.20
CA GLY A 78 -12.74 -7.23 7.39
C GLY A 78 -13.59 -6.91 6.14
N PRO A 79 -14.54 -5.97 6.27
CA PRO A 79 -15.26 -5.45 5.11
C PRO A 79 -14.30 -4.72 4.14
N SER A 80 -14.74 -4.54 2.90
CA SER A 80 -14.05 -3.67 1.93
C SER A 80 -13.93 -2.26 2.49
N VAL A 81 -12.78 -1.63 2.25
CA VAL A 81 -12.49 -0.25 2.67
C VAL A 81 -11.78 0.49 1.55
N TRP A 82 -11.94 1.81 1.50
CA TRP A 82 -11.13 2.64 0.64
C TRP A 82 -9.71 2.79 1.21
N PHE A 83 -8.74 2.84 0.31
CA PHE A 83 -7.36 3.18 0.63
C PHE A 83 -6.75 3.89 -0.59
N HIS A 84 -5.72 4.71 -0.39
CA HIS A 84 -5.15 5.52 -1.47
C HIS A 84 -4.37 4.68 -2.50
N GLY A 85 -3.71 3.62 -2.05
CA GLY A 85 -2.97 2.68 -2.92
C GLY A 85 -1.60 3.12 -3.42
N ASP A 86 -1.20 4.38 -3.19
CA ASP A 86 0.15 4.89 -3.51
C ASP A 86 0.44 6.21 -2.76
N VAL A 87 0.53 6.14 -1.43
CA VAL A 87 0.82 7.31 -0.61
C VAL A 87 2.30 7.63 -0.72
N SER A 88 2.63 8.63 -1.54
CA SER A 88 4.00 9.09 -1.77
C SER A 88 4.04 10.60 -1.92
N ARG A 89 5.21 11.22 -1.67
CA ARG A 89 5.38 12.68 -1.75
C ARG A 89 4.92 13.30 -3.08
N GLY A 90 5.00 12.54 -4.18
CA GLY A 90 4.60 13.01 -5.51
C GLY A 90 3.09 13.06 -5.71
N ASN A 91 2.33 12.32 -4.90
CA ASN A 91 0.88 12.22 -4.97
C ASN A 91 0.16 13.10 -3.93
N LEU A 92 0.91 13.80 -3.08
CA LEU A 92 0.35 14.68 -2.04
C LEU A 92 0.41 16.14 -2.49
N ARG A 93 -0.75 16.79 -2.49
CA ARG A 93 -0.84 18.24 -2.64
C ARG A 93 -0.98 18.87 -1.27
N VAL A 94 -0.20 19.91 -1.02
CA VAL A 94 -0.20 20.66 0.23
C VAL A 94 -0.46 22.14 -0.05
N ASP A 95 -1.28 22.77 0.77
CA ASP A 95 -1.47 24.21 0.82
C ASP A 95 -0.88 24.77 2.13
N LYS A 96 -0.03 25.79 2.01
CA LYS A 96 0.67 26.40 3.17
C LYS A 96 1.37 25.42 4.11
N GLY A 97 1.82 24.27 3.58
CA GLY A 97 2.57 23.26 4.32
C GLY A 97 1.72 22.15 4.94
N ARG A 98 0.42 22.08 4.62
CA ARG A 98 -0.52 21.06 5.07
C ARG A 98 -1.25 20.42 3.91
#